data_AF-A0AAD2GTT0-F1
#
_entry.id   AF-A0AAD2GTT0-F1
#
_cell.length_a   1.000
_cell.length_b   1.000
_cell.length_c   1.000
_cell.angle_alpha   90.00
_cell.angle_beta   90.00
_cell.angle_gamma   90.00
#
_symmetry.space_group_name_H-M   'P 1'
#
loop_
_entity.id
_entity.type
_entity.pdbx_description
1 polymer ?
#
loop_
_entity_poly.entity_id
_entity_poly.type
_entity_poly.pdbx_seq_one_letter_code
_entity_poly.pdbx_strand_id
1 'polypeptide(L)'
;AWGELWNLETNTGTPLKLVSDTFCASGALLSNGTMVSVGGHIPAAADLNQTGAVDGRMGLRLFGPCLDPPSGAGCSVFEDLEHVHLAETRWYPSSLRIFDGSLMIVGGIHEETPFYNTDPVNSFEFFPSKDGGVPRPSAFLERSLPANLFPRVFALPDGKVFMIASNQSIIYDIEAKTETILPDLPNGVR
;
A
#
# COMPACT_ATOMS: atom_id res chain seq x y z
N ALA A 1 11.84 4.95 18.51
CA ALA A 1 10.76 4.23 17.81
C ALA A 1 9.92 5.27 17.09
N TRP A 2 9.60 5.06 15.82
CA TRP A 2 8.79 6.00 15.01
C TRP A 2 7.39 5.44 14.68
N GLY A 3 6.98 4.40 15.41
CA GLY A 3 5.61 3.88 15.46
C GLY A 3 5.20 3.65 16.91
N GLU A 4 3.90 3.66 17.16
CA GLU A 4 3.32 3.60 18.50
C GLU A 4 1.98 2.87 18.47
N LEU A 5 1.76 2.00 19.46
CA LEU A 5 0.45 1.48 19.80
C LEU A 5 -0.17 2.40 20.86
N TRP A 6 -1.33 2.95 20.56
CA TRP A 6 -2.06 3.83 21.48
C TRP A 6 -3.23 3.10 22.14
N ASN A 7 -3.20 3.00 23.47
CA ASN A 7 -4.32 2.47 24.23
C ASN A 7 -5.34 3.59 24.51
N LEU A 8 -6.56 3.45 23.98
CA LEU A 8 -7.61 4.45 24.12
C LEU A 8 -8.30 4.45 25.50
N GLU A 9 -8.20 3.36 26.27
CA GLU A 9 -8.79 3.25 27.61
C GLU A 9 -7.90 3.91 28.67
N THR A 10 -6.59 3.66 28.61
CA THR A 10 -5.61 4.20 29.55
C THR A 10 -4.98 5.50 29.08
N ASN A 11 -5.16 5.86 27.81
CA ASN A 11 -4.52 7.01 27.17
C ASN A 11 -2.98 6.95 27.26
N THR A 12 -2.42 5.76 27.00
CA THR A 12 -0.98 5.49 27.08
C THR A 12 -0.43 4.91 25.80
N GLY A 13 0.79 5.34 25.48
CA GLY A 13 1.59 4.88 24.35
C GLY A 13 2.51 3.72 24.65
N THR A 14 2.58 2.74 23.75
CA THR A 14 3.63 1.72 23.73
C THR A 14 4.40 1.82 22.41
N PRO A 15 5.73 2.04 22.44
CA PRO A 15 6.50 2.17 21.21
C PRO A 15 6.49 0.85 20.42
N LEU A 16 6.26 0.94 19.12
CA LEU A 16 6.39 -0.17 18.19
C LEU A 16 7.74 -0.10 17.48
N LYS A 17 8.38 -1.26 17.34
CA LYS A 17 9.60 -1.38 16.55
C LYS A 17 9.21 -1.54 15.08
N LEU A 18 9.68 -0.61 14.26
CA LEU A 18 9.60 -0.63 12.81
C LEU A 18 11.03 -0.67 12.27
N VAL A 19 11.25 -1.36 11.15
CA VAL A 19 12.59 -1.53 10.55
C VAL A 19 12.80 -0.52 9.42
N SER A 20 11.80 -0.35 8.55
CA SER A 20 11.91 0.56 7.40
C SER A 20 10.96 1.75 7.47
N ASP A 21 11.27 2.78 6.68
CA ASP A 21 10.53 4.05 6.66
C ASP A 21 9.12 3.90 6.05
N THR A 22 8.10 4.18 6.86
CA THR A 22 6.68 4.06 6.49
C THR A 22 6.09 5.30 5.81
N PHE A 23 6.88 6.36 5.58
CA PHE A 23 6.35 7.62 5.08
C PHE A 23 5.70 7.45 3.71
N CYS A 24 4.45 7.89 3.60
CA CYS A 24 3.56 7.71 2.46
C CYS A 24 3.45 6.27 1.91
N ALA A 25 3.58 5.29 2.81
CA ALA A 25 3.01 3.97 2.62
C ALA A 25 1.47 4.04 2.51
N SER A 26 0.86 2.97 2.02
CA SER A 26 -0.58 2.70 2.21
C SER A 26 -0.79 1.51 3.15
N GLY A 27 -2.03 1.06 3.28
CA GLY A 27 -2.31 -0.16 4.01
C GLY A 27 -3.78 -0.59 3.91
N ALA A 28 -4.02 -1.86 4.23
CA ALA A 28 -5.34 -2.45 4.30
C ALA A 28 -5.34 -3.65 5.26
N LEU A 29 -6.53 -4.10 5.62
CA LEU A 29 -6.72 -5.30 6.44
C LEU A 29 -6.82 -6.53 5.53
N LEU A 30 -6.14 -7.62 5.88
CA LEU A 30 -6.44 -8.95 5.34
C LEU A 30 -7.77 -9.49 5.90
N SER A 31 -8.29 -10.58 5.31
CA SER A 31 -9.51 -11.24 5.83
C SER A 31 -9.33 -11.82 7.24
N ASN A 32 -8.11 -12.16 7.63
CA ASN A 32 -7.79 -12.65 8.97
C ASN A 32 -7.64 -11.54 10.04
N GLY A 33 -7.88 -10.27 9.67
CA GLY A 33 -7.78 -9.13 10.59
C GLY A 33 -6.38 -8.55 10.76
N THR A 34 -5.37 -9.07 10.06
CA THR A 34 -4.03 -8.48 10.04
C THR A 34 -4.04 -7.17 9.26
N MET A 35 -3.61 -6.07 9.86
CA MET A 35 -3.33 -4.82 9.16
C MET A 35 -1.97 -4.92 8.50
N VAL A 36 -1.89 -4.54 7.22
CA VAL A 36 -0.64 -4.52 6.46
C VAL A 36 -0.37 -3.09 6.04
N SER A 37 0.77 -2.53 6.45
CA SER A 37 1.31 -1.30 5.88
C SER A 37 2.26 -1.66 4.73
N VAL A 38 2.09 -0.97 3.60
CA VAL A 38 2.62 -1.34 2.28
C VAL A 38 3.42 -0.19 1.67
N GLY A 39 4.67 -0.48 1.29
CA GLY A 39 5.58 0.50 0.71
C GLY A 39 6.08 1.48 1.76
N GLY A 40 6.51 2.65 1.30
CA GLY A 40 7.14 3.66 2.16
C GLY A 40 8.16 4.47 1.38
N HIS A 41 9.06 5.12 2.10
CA HIS A 41 10.02 6.05 1.50
C HIS A 41 11.47 5.58 1.70
N ILE A 42 12.40 6.26 1.04
CA ILE A 42 13.79 6.18 1.47
C ILE A 42 13.98 7.04 2.73
N PRO A 43 14.93 6.71 3.63
CA PRO A 43 15.22 7.54 4.80
C PRO A 43 15.70 8.94 4.40
N ALA A 44 14.78 9.89 4.32
CA ALA A 44 15.07 11.25 3.84
C ALA A 44 15.07 12.29 4.96
N ALA A 45 14.32 12.04 6.05
CA ALA A 45 14.28 12.93 7.19
C ALA A 45 15.53 12.74 8.08
N ALA A 46 16.11 13.85 8.55
CA ALA A 46 17.36 13.86 9.31
C ALA A 46 17.25 13.10 10.66
N ASP A 47 16.04 13.00 11.20
CA ASP A 47 15.70 12.21 12.37
C ASP A 47 15.58 10.72 12.04
N LEU A 48 14.98 10.35 10.90
CA LEU A 48 14.90 8.95 10.45
C LEU A 48 16.29 8.36 10.17
N ASN A 49 17.20 9.16 9.61
CA ASN A 49 18.61 8.78 9.47
C ASN A 49 19.31 8.50 10.81
N GLN A 50 18.89 9.14 11.90
CA GLN A 50 19.42 8.87 13.25
C GLN A 50 18.78 7.64 13.90
N THR A 51 17.59 7.27 13.46
CA THR A 51 16.85 6.12 14.00
C THR A 51 17.27 4.78 13.38
N GLY A 52 18.03 4.81 12.27
CA GLY A 52 18.48 3.61 11.56
C GLY A 52 17.42 2.98 10.66
N ALA A 53 16.41 3.75 10.25
CA ALA A 53 15.42 3.32 9.27
C ALA A 53 16.11 2.92 7.96
N VAL A 54 15.68 1.81 7.38
CA VAL A 54 16.09 1.41 6.03
C VAL A 54 15.02 1.79 5.00
N ASP A 55 15.34 1.64 3.71
CA ASP A 55 14.42 1.88 2.61
C ASP A 55 13.11 1.09 2.78
N GLY A 56 12.01 1.81 2.86
CA GLY A 56 10.68 1.25 3.06
C GLY A 56 9.88 1.01 1.80
N ARG A 57 10.38 1.37 0.62
CA ARG A 57 9.63 1.23 -0.65
C ARG A 57 9.26 -0.23 -0.96
N MET A 58 9.97 -1.21 -0.42
CA MET A 58 9.66 -2.65 -0.55
C MET A 58 8.90 -3.21 0.66
N GLY A 59 8.61 -2.37 1.66
CA GLY A 59 8.18 -2.81 2.98
C GLY A 59 6.78 -3.41 3.00
N LEU A 60 6.67 -4.55 3.68
CA LEU A 60 5.41 -5.13 4.13
C LEU A 60 5.47 -5.28 5.65
N ARG A 61 4.64 -4.53 6.36
CA ARG A 61 4.64 -4.45 7.82
C ARG A 61 3.32 -4.98 8.33
N LEU A 62 3.37 -6.15 8.96
CA LEU A 62 2.20 -6.92 9.38
C LEU A 62 1.93 -6.70 10.85
N PHE A 63 0.76 -6.15 11.15
CA PHE A 63 0.24 -5.98 12.48
C PHE A 63 -1.00 -6.87 12.66
N GLY A 64 -0.79 -8.04 13.27
CA GLY A 64 -1.85 -9.00 13.54
C GLY A 64 -2.71 -8.61 14.75
N PRO A 65 -3.88 -9.25 14.94
CA PRO A 65 -4.65 -9.12 16.18
C PRO A 65 -3.79 -9.48 17.40
N CYS A 66 -3.85 -8.65 18.44
CA CYS A 66 -3.10 -8.89 19.65
C CYS A 66 -3.72 -10.00 20.50
N LEU A 67 -2.86 -10.77 21.18
CA LEU A 67 -3.30 -11.85 22.07
C LEU A 67 -3.99 -11.33 23.35
N ASP A 68 -3.61 -10.13 23.82
CA ASP A 68 -4.24 -9.42 24.93
C ASP A 68 -4.69 -8.01 24.50
N PRO A 69 -5.86 -7.90 23.80
CA PRO A 69 -6.32 -6.64 23.23
C PRO A 69 -6.48 -5.49 24.24
N PRO A 70 -7.01 -5.70 25.47
CA PRO A 70 -7.16 -4.61 26.45
C PRO A 70 -5.85 -3.95 26.88
N SER A 71 -4.78 -4.73 27.05
CA SER A 71 -3.49 -4.20 27.50
C SER A 71 -2.55 -3.83 26.34
N GLY A 72 -2.73 -4.45 25.17
CA GLY A 72 -1.78 -4.35 24.07
C GLY A 72 -0.46 -5.08 24.33
N ALA A 73 -0.36 -5.86 25.41
CA ALA A 73 0.85 -6.57 25.77
C ALA A 73 1.22 -7.62 24.72
N GLY A 74 2.47 -7.61 24.28
CA GLY A 74 2.98 -8.53 23.27
C GLY A 74 2.53 -8.22 21.83
N CYS A 75 1.81 -7.12 21.60
CA CYS A 75 1.59 -6.62 20.25
C CYS A 75 2.92 -6.22 19.61
N SER A 76 3.18 -6.69 18.40
CA SER A 76 4.36 -6.30 17.63
C SER A 76 4.02 -6.21 16.15
N VAL A 77 4.80 -5.41 15.42
CA VAL A 77 4.78 -5.40 13.96
C VAL A 77 5.82 -6.40 13.47
N PHE A 78 5.40 -7.33 12.62
CA PHE A 78 6.30 -8.21 11.90
C PHE A 78 6.73 -7.56 10.59
N GLU A 79 8.02 -7.59 10.32
CA GLU A 79 8.63 -7.04 9.11
C GLU A 79 9.91 -7.84 8.82
N ASP A 80 10.02 -8.37 7.60
CA ASP A 80 11.17 -9.14 7.13
C ASP A 80 11.41 -8.81 5.65
N LEU A 81 12.29 -7.86 5.39
CA LEU A 81 12.59 -7.40 4.03
C LEU A 81 13.33 -8.43 3.17
N GLU A 82 13.88 -9.49 3.76
CA GLU A 82 14.60 -10.55 3.04
C GLU A 82 13.63 -11.60 2.48
N HIS A 83 12.52 -11.86 3.19
CA HIS A 83 11.59 -12.94 2.85
C HIS A 83 10.15 -12.50 2.57
N VAL A 84 9.72 -11.34 3.11
CA VAL A 84 8.36 -10.82 3.03
C VAL A 84 8.39 -9.36 2.61
N HIS A 85 8.47 -9.15 1.31
CA HIS A 85 8.59 -7.83 0.69
C HIS A 85 7.75 -7.73 -0.58
N LEU A 86 7.55 -6.50 -1.08
CA LEU A 86 6.95 -6.23 -2.39
C LEU A 86 7.84 -6.73 -3.51
N ALA A 87 7.28 -6.98 -4.69
CA ALA A 87 8.04 -7.30 -5.89
C ALA A 87 8.68 -6.05 -6.52
N GLU A 88 8.08 -4.88 -6.34
CA GLU A 88 8.60 -3.59 -6.84
C GLU A 88 8.64 -2.54 -5.74
N THR A 89 9.58 -1.59 -5.86
CA THR A 89 9.66 -0.43 -4.96
C THR A 89 8.46 0.47 -5.19
N ARG A 90 7.69 0.76 -4.13
CA ARG A 90 6.50 1.61 -4.20
C ARG A 90 6.50 2.66 -3.09
N TRP A 91 6.54 3.93 -3.50
CA TRP A 91 6.11 5.07 -2.69
C TRP A 91 4.78 5.62 -3.20
N TYR A 92 3.92 6.14 -2.32
CA TYR A 92 2.55 6.53 -2.65
C TYR A 92 1.65 5.45 -3.34
N PRO A 93 1.77 4.14 -3.03
CA PRO A 93 0.85 3.14 -3.59
C PRO A 93 -0.53 3.25 -2.94
N SER A 94 -1.54 2.63 -3.54
CA SER A 94 -2.79 2.30 -2.86
C SER A 94 -2.92 0.81 -2.64
N SER A 95 -3.67 0.41 -1.61
CA SER A 95 -3.94 -1.01 -1.33
C SER A 95 -5.39 -1.22 -0.90
N LEU A 96 -5.99 -2.32 -1.33
CA LEU A 96 -7.31 -2.74 -0.86
C LEU A 96 -7.38 -4.25 -0.65
N ARG A 97 -8.27 -4.69 0.24
CA ARG A 97 -8.65 -6.11 0.34
C ARG A 97 -9.57 -6.49 -0.83
N ILE A 98 -9.23 -7.57 -1.51
CA ILE A 98 -10.03 -8.15 -2.61
C ILE A 98 -10.85 -9.35 -2.12
N PHE A 99 -11.69 -9.91 -2.99
CA PHE A 99 -12.76 -10.85 -2.61
C PHE A 99 -12.27 -12.11 -1.88
N ASP A 100 -11.09 -12.61 -2.23
CA ASP A 100 -10.50 -13.79 -1.59
C ASP A 100 -9.82 -13.48 -0.23
N GLY A 101 -9.82 -12.21 0.18
CA GLY A 101 -9.26 -11.76 1.45
C GLY A 101 -7.80 -11.31 1.41
N SER A 102 -7.12 -11.46 0.26
CA SER A 102 -5.78 -10.91 0.03
C SER A 102 -5.84 -9.41 -0.29
N LEU A 103 -4.68 -8.76 -0.36
CA LEU A 103 -4.53 -7.38 -0.80
C LEU A 103 -4.15 -7.33 -2.27
N MET A 104 -4.75 -6.38 -2.99
CA MET A 104 -4.22 -5.86 -4.26
C MET A 104 -3.55 -4.51 -3.97
N ILE A 105 -2.34 -4.34 -4.50
CA ILE A 105 -1.46 -3.19 -4.28
C ILE A 105 -1.25 -2.53 -5.63
N VAL A 106 -1.49 -1.24 -5.71
CA VAL A 106 -1.73 -0.53 -6.97
C VAL A 106 -0.84 0.70 -7.07
N GLY A 107 -0.04 0.73 -8.12
CA GLY A 107 0.71 1.91 -8.51
C GLY A 107 1.78 2.33 -7.51
N GLY A 108 2.03 3.64 -7.50
CA GLY A 108 3.10 4.29 -6.78
C GLY A 108 4.14 4.90 -7.71
N ILE A 109 5.25 5.33 -7.12
CA ILE A 109 6.44 5.85 -7.79
C ILE A 109 7.67 5.12 -7.24
N HIS A 110 8.67 4.90 -8.11
CA HIS A 110 9.93 4.30 -7.69
C HIS A 110 10.83 5.30 -6.97
N GLU A 111 10.79 6.58 -7.30
CA GLU A 111 11.70 7.62 -6.80
C GLU A 111 11.03 8.70 -5.94
N GLU A 112 11.86 9.58 -5.36
CA GLU A 112 11.36 10.77 -4.70
C GLU A 112 10.85 11.79 -5.71
N THR A 113 9.76 12.49 -5.40
CA THR A 113 9.18 13.53 -6.24
C THR A 113 8.60 14.65 -5.37
N PRO A 114 8.67 15.92 -5.80
CA PRO A 114 8.01 17.00 -5.10
C PRO A 114 6.49 17.02 -5.30
N PHE A 115 5.97 16.52 -6.44
CA PHE A 115 4.54 16.62 -6.77
C PHE A 115 4.03 15.54 -7.75
N TYR A 116 4.70 15.33 -8.88
CA TYR A 116 4.18 14.52 -9.99
C TYR A 116 4.77 13.13 -10.04
N ASN A 117 4.04 12.16 -10.58
CA ASN A 117 4.60 10.84 -10.80
C ASN A 117 5.53 10.84 -12.03
N THR A 118 6.85 10.91 -11.79
CA THR A 118 7.89 11.00 -12.82
C THR A 118 8.51 9.66 -13.19
N ASP A 119 8.49 8.70 -12.26
CA ASP A 119 8.97 7.32 -12.47
C ASP A 119 7.93 6.30 -11.96
N PRO A 120 6.81 6.15 -12.69
CA PRO A 120 5.63 5.45 -12.19
C PRO A 120 5.77 3.94 -12.17
N VAL A 121 5.28 3.35 -11.08
CA VAL A 121 5.07 1.90 -11.01
C VAL A 121 3.78 1.54 -11.74
N ASN A 122 3.83 1.30 -13.04
CA ASN A 122 2.64 1.00 -13.87
C ASN A 122 2.16 -0.46 -13.74
N SER A 123 2.03 -0.95 -12.51
CA SER A 123 1.68 -2.33 -12.22
C SER A 123 0.83 -2.49 -10.96
N PHE A 124 0.26 -3.68 -10.82
CA PHE A 124 -0.37 -4.18 -9.60
C PHE A 124 0.37 -5.42 -9.09
N GLU A 125 0.43 -5.59 -7.78
CA GLU A 125 0.87 -6.83 -7.16
C GLU A 125 -0.05 -7.21 -5.99
N PHE A 126 0.20 -8.36 -5.35
CA PHE A 126 -0.70 -8.91 -4.35
C PHE A 126 0.01 -9.36 -3.09
N PHE A 127 -0.70 -9.29 -1.97
CA PHE A 127 -0.23 -9.83 -0.69
C PHE A 127 -1.33 -10.64 0.02
N PRO A 128 -1.15 -11.93 0.33
CA PRO A 128 -0.02 -12.78 -0.06
C PRO A 128 0.22 -12.84 -1.57
N SER A 129 1.46 -13.15 -1.95
CA SER A 129 1.90 -13.13 -3.35
C SER A 129 1.06 -14.03 -4.26
N LYS A 130 0.77 -13.52 -5.46
CA LYS A 130 0.06 -14.22 -6.54
C LYS A 130 0.91 -14.21 -7.81
N ASP A 131 0.50 -14.98 -8.81
CA ASP A 131 1.14 -15.00 -10.14
C ASP A 131 2.66 -15.28 -10.08
N GLY A 132 3.09 -16.09 -9.10
CA GLY A 132 4.52 -16.40 -8.90
C GLY A 132 5.37 -15.21 -8.44
N GLY A 133 4.75 -14.16 -7.88
CA GLY A 133 5.44 -12.94 -7.48
C GLY A 133 5.68 -11.94 -8.62
N VAL A 134 5.07 -12.17 -9.79
CA VAL A 134 5.21 -11.27 -10.93
C VAL A 134 4.11 -10.21 -10.91
N PRO A 135 4.45 -8.91 -10.83
CA PRO A 135 3.48 -7.83 -10.95
C PRO A 135 2.75 -7.86 -12.29
N ARG A 136 1.47 -7.48 -12.28
CA ARG A 136 0.65 -7.36 -13.48
C ARG A 136 0.76 -5.94 -14.04
N PRO A 137 1.02 -5.75 -15.34
CA PRO A 137 1.06 -4.41 -15.94
C PRO A 137 -0.33 -3.74 -15.93
N SER A 138 -0.34 -2.42 -15.90
CA SER A 138 -1.54 -1.58 -15.85
C SER A 138 -1.51 -0.46 -16.88
N ALA A 139 -2.28 -0.63 -17.96
CA ALA A 139 -2.47 0.43 -18.95
C ALA A 139 -3.22 1.64 -18.36
N PHE A 140 -4.11 1.43 -17.39
CA PHE A 140 -4.76 2.51 -16.65
C PHE A 140 -3.78 3.40 -15.89
N LEU A 141 -2.77 2.85 -15.22
CA LEU A 141 -1.79 3.65 -14.50
C LEU A 141 -0.94 4.48 -15.47
N GLU A 142 -0.56 3.91 -16.61
CA GLU A 142 0.18 4.63 -17.66
C GLU A 142 -0.64 5.80 -18.23
N ARG A 143 -1.93 5.60 -18.52
CA ARG A 143 -2.79 6.66 -19.08
C ARG A 143 -3.19 7.76 -18.08
N SER A 144 -3.12 7.48 -16.78
CA SER A 144 -3.53 8.43 -15.73
C SER A 144 -2.39 9.35 -15.23
N LEU A 145 -1.21 9.25 -15.85
CA LEU A 145 -0.08 10.14 -15.56
C LEU A 145 -0.37 11.61 -15.92
N PRO A 146 0.32 12.56 -15.26
CA PRO A 146 1.28 12.36 -14.17
C PRO A 146 0.65 12.38 -12.77
N ALA A 147 -0.69 12.45 -12.68
CA ALA A 147 -1.44 12.64 -11.43
C ALA A 147 -2.14 11.34 -10.97
N ASN A 148 -1.36 10.28 -10.77
CA ASN A 148 -1.87 8.95 -10.43
C ASN A 148 -1.29 8.33 -9.14
N LEU A 149 -0.59 9.13 -8.31
CA LEU A 149 -0.20 8.73 -6.96
C LEU A 149 -1.44 8.54 -6.08
N PHE A 150 -1.40 7.58 -5.14
CA PHE A 150 -2.58 7.17 -4.36
C PHE A 150 -3.86 6.99 -5.21
N PRO A 151 -3.81 6.13 -6.25
CA PRO A 151 -4.99 5.88 -7.07
C PRO A 151 -6.12 5.36 -6.19
N ARG A 152 -7.34 5.86 -6.34
CA ARG A 152 -8.44 5.46 -5.47
C ARG A 152 -9.01 4.15 -5.99
N VAL A 153 -9.08 3.16 -5.12
CA VAL A 153 -9.40 1.77 -5.49
C VAL A 153 -10.47 1.23 -4.56
N PHE A 154 -11.49 0.60 -5.14
CA PHE A 154 -12.66 0.11 -4.42
C PHE A 154 -13.04 -1.28 -4.91
N ALA A 155 -13.15 -2.24 -3.99
CA ALA A 155 -13.66 -3.57 -4.30
C ALA A 155 -15.16 -3.48 -4.64
N LEU A 156 -15.56 -4.17 -5.71
CA LEU A 156 -16.96 -4.29 -6.12
C LEU A 156 -17.56 -5.62 -5.65
N PRO A 157 -18.90 -5.71 -5.48
CA PRO A 157 -19.56 -6.92 -4.99
C PRO A 157 -19.35 -8.17 -5.85
N ASP A 158 -19.02 -8.00 -7.13
CA ASP A 158 -18.79 -9.10 -8.09
C ASP A 158 -17.32 -9.51 -8.19
N GLY A 159 -16.47 -9.05 -7.25
CA GLY A 159 -15.06 -9.39 -7.18
C GLY A 159 -14.15 -8.54 -8.06
N LYS A 160 -14.70 -7.62 -8.86
CA LYS A 160 -13.91 -6.65 -9.64
C LYS A 160 -13.46 -5.48 -8.78
N VAL A 161 -12.62 -4.61 -9.34
CA VAL A 161 -12.11 -3.41 -8.67
C VAL A 161 -12.42 -2.19 -9.51
N PHE A 162 -13.14 -1.23 -8.95
CA PHE A 162 -13.25 0.11 -9.52
C PHE A 162 -12.02 0.92 -9.15
N MET A 163 -11.39 1.56 -10.14
CA MET A 163 -10.18 2.37 -9.94
C MET A 163 -10.32 3.72 -10.60
N ILE A 164 -9.76 4.74 -9.96
CA ILE A 164 -9.77 6.11 -10.45
C ILE A 164 -8.50 6.87 -10.06
N ALA A 165 -7.91 7.55 -11.03
CA ALA A 165 -6.66 8.29 -10.91
C ALA A 165 -6.64 9.39 -11.97
N SER A 166 -6.14 10.57 -11.61
CA SER A 166 -6.35 11.79 -12.39
C SER A 166 -7.83 11.95 -12.78
N ASN A 167 -8.14 12.09 -14.07
CA ASN A 167 -9.51 12.14 -14.58
C ASN A 167 -10.03 10.81 -15.15
N GLN A 168 -9.25 9.72 -15.10
CA GLN A 168 -9.60 8.46 -15.72
C GLN A 168 -10.16 7.46 -14.72
N SER A 169 -11.09 6.61 -15.16
CA SER A 169 -11.63 5.53 -14.34
C SER A 169 -11.82 4.23 -15.12
N ILE A 170 -11.66 3.10 -14.42
CA ILE A 170 -11.83 1.76 -14.99
C ILE A 170 -12.52 0.82 -13.99
N ILE A 171 -13.06 -0.28 -14.50
CA ILE A 171 -13.34 -1.50 -13.73
C ILE A 171 -12.33 -2.55 -14.17
N TYR A 172 -11.52 -3.07 -13.23
CA TYR A 172 -10.58 -4.15 -13.49
C TYR A 172 -11.14 -5.48 -13.01
N ASP A 173 -11.10 -6.47 -13.90
CA ASP A 173 -11.39 -7.86 -13.59
C ASP A 173 -10.07 -8.57 -13.25
N ILE A 174 -9.93 -8.96 -11.99
CA ILE A 174 -8.73 -9.61 -11.46
C ILE A 174 -8.53 -11.00 -12.08
N GLU A 175 -9.59 -11.77 -12.27
CA GLU A 175 -9.46 -13.14 -12.77
C GLU A 175 -9.22 -13.15 -14.27
N ALA A 176 -9.95 -12.32 -15.02
CA ALA A 176 -9.79 -12.21 -16.47
C ALA A 176 -8.53 -11.40 -16.87
N LYS A 177 -7.95 -10.64 -15.93
CA LYS A 177 -6.80 -9.76 -16.16
C LYS A 177 -7.09 -8.69 -17.22
N THR A 178 -8.32 -8.14 -17.21
CA THR A 178 -8.79 -7.17 -18.20
C THR A 178 -9.36 -5.93 -17.52
N GLU A 179 -9.21 -4.77 -18.16
CA GLU A 179 -9.88 -3.54 -17.75
C GLU A 179 -11.05 -3.21 -18.68
N THR A 180 -12.11 -2.64 -18.11
CA THR A 180 -13.18 -1.95 -18.81
C THR A 180 -13.04 -0.47 -18.53
N ILE A 181 -12.76 0.33 -19.57
CA ILE A 181 -12.64 1.78 -19.45
C ILE A 181 -14.02 2.39 -19.26
N LEU A 182 -14.11 3.32 -18.30
CA LEU A 182 -15.31 4.11 -18.04
C LEU A 182 -15.13 5.54 -18.56
N PRO A 183 -16.21 6.31 -18.72
CA PRO A 183 -16.10 7.72 -19.08
C PRO A 183 -15.20 8.49 -18.09
N ASP A 184 -14.47 9.47 -18.62
CA ASP A 184 -13.68 10.38 -17.82
C ASP A 184 -14.54 11.14 -16.81
N LEU A 185 -13.92 11.52 -15.69
CA LEU A 185 -14.56 12.41 -14.72
C LEU A 185 -14.98 13.73 -15.41
N PRO A 186 -16.18 14.24 -15.09
CA PRO A 186 -16.66 15.49 -15.67
C PRO A 186 -15.77 16.67 -15.26
N ASN A 187 -15.86 17.75 -16.04
CA ASN A 187 -15.18 19.04 -15.79
C ASN A 187 -13.65 19.02 -15.97
N GLY A 188 -13.05 17.93 -16.45
CA GLY A 188 -11.63 17.89 -16.81
C GLY A 188 -10.66 18.10 -15.64
N VAL A 189 -11.12 17.86 -14.40
CA VAL A 189 -10.31 17.95 -13.19
C VAL A 189 -9.31 16.79 -13.17
N ARG A 190 -8.04 17.10 -12.92
CA ARG A 190 -6.92 16.14 -12.88
C ARG A 190 -6.15 16.26 -11.59
#